data_AF-A0A8E2H670-F1
#
_entry.id   AF-A0A8E2H670-F1
#
_cell.length_a   1.000
_cell.length_b   1.000
_cell.length_c   1.000
_cell.angle_alpha   90.00
_cell.angle_beta   90.00
_cell.angle_gamma   90.00
#
_symmetry.space_group_name_H-M   'P 1'
#
loop_
_entity.id
_entity.type
_entity.pdbx_description
1 polymer ?
#
loop_
_entity_poly.entity_id
_entity_poly.type
_entity_poly.pdbx_seq_one_letter_code
_entity_poly.pdbx_strand_id
1 'polypeptide(L)'
;MAQKYRTQCYSEKAIKIMIDSTRRARTTVSPDVAAIRATNKELAEAAYAEPFDKNRMVLAMRARAQAQADSMAHYPDNSIAILEQLPKADQVIFARSNSGALPVFPPKSCP
;
A
#
# COMPACT_ATOMS: atom_id res chain seq x y z
N MET A 1 -0.03 14.63 -2.02
CA MET A 1 -1.07 13.63 -1.67
C MET A 1 -2.49 14.19 -1.77
N ALA A 2 -2.81 15.31 -1.13
CA ALA A 2 -4.17 15.89 -1.17
C ALA A 2 -4.74 16.11 -2.59
N GLN A 3 -3.93 16.60 -3.53
CA GLN A 3 -4.35 16.87 -4.91
C GLN A 3 -4.93 15.62 -5.63
N LYS A 4 -4.34 14.44 -5.39
CA LYS A 4 -4.81 13.17 -5.97
C LYS A 4 -6.23 12.82 -5.50
N TYR A 5 -6.54 13.08 -4.23
CA TYR A 5 -7.86 12.78 -3.68
C TYR A 5 -8.91 13.81 -4.12
N ARG A 6 -8.51 15.08 -4.31
CA ARG A 6 -9.40 16.09 -4.89
C ARG A 6 -9.83 15.73 -6.31
N THR A 7 -8.91 15.23 -7.13
CA THR A 7 -9.25 14.76 -8.49
C THR A 7 -10.15 13.52 -8.51
N GLN A 8 -10.35 12.87 -7.36
CA GLN A 8 -11.23 11.71 -7.17
C GLN A 8 -12.56 12.07 -6.49
N CYS A 9 -12.85 13.37 -6.33
CA CYS A 9 -14.09 13.89 -5.75
C CYS A 9 -14.34 13.52 -4.28
N TYR A 10 -13.26 13.27 -3.52
CA TYR A 10 -13.37 13.12 -2.07
C TYR A 10 -13.69 14.46 -1.40
N SER A 11 -14.52 14.43 -0.35
CA SER A 11 -14.71 15.59 0.52
C SER A 11 -13.43 15.99 1.26
N GLU A 12 -13.27 17.25 1.65
CA GLU A 12 -12.09 17.69 2.44
C GLU A 12 -11.97 16.92 3.78
N LYS A 13 -13.10 16.50 4.36
CA LYS A 13 -13.11 15.61 5.54
C LYS A 13 -12.49 14.25 5.23
N ALA A 14 -12.88 13.62 4.11
CA ALA A 14 -12.30 12.37 3.66
C ALA A 14 -10.80 12.51 3.33
N ILE A 15 -10.40 13.59 2.65
CA ILE A 15 -9.00 13.88 2.35
C ILE A 15 -8.16 13.95 3.63
N LYS A 16 -8.66 14.62 4.67
CA LYS A 16 -7.98 14.68 5.96
C LYS A 16 -7.80 13.30 6.60
N ILE A 17 -8.87 12.49 6.63
CA ILE A 17 -8.82 11.11 7.15
C ILE A 17 -7.79 10.26 6.40
N MET A 18 -7.77 10.35 5.06
CA MET A 18 -6.84 9.62 4.21
C MET A 18 -5.38 10.02 4.46
N ILE A 19 -5.11 11.31 4.63
CA ILE A 19 -3.77 11.83 4.93
C ILE A 19 -3.33 11.39 6.33
N ASP A 20 -4.20 11.53 7.34
CA ASP A 20 -3.89 11.14 8.71
C ASP A 20 -3.66 9.64 8.84
N SER A 21 -4.44 8.81 8.15
CA SER A 21 -4.24 7.36 8.09
C SER A 21 -2.89 7.01 7.44
N THR A 22 -2.56 7.64 6.31
CA THR A 22 -1.26 7.43 5.64
C THR A 22 -0.09 7.86 6.55
N ARG A 23 -0.25 8.95 7.31
CA ARG A 23 0.76 9.41 8.26
C ARG A 23 0.95 8.39 9.37
N ARG A 24 -0.14 7.88 9.96
CA ARG A 24 -0.09 6.83 10.98
C ARG A 24 0.61 5.58 10.45
N ALA A 25 0.22 5.10 9.27
CA ALA A 25 0.85 3.94 8.63
C ALA A 25 2.35 4.13 8.35
N ARG A 26 2.84 5.37 8.20
CA ARG A 26 4.28 5.66 8.04
C ARG A 26 5.02 5.76 9.37
N THR A 27 4.36 6.25 10.42
CA THR A 27 4.99 6.43 11.75
C THR A 27 4.99 5.15 12.56
N THR A 28 3.99 4.30 12.38
CA THR A 28 4.04 2.92 12.85
C THR A 28 4.93 2.19 11.86
N VAL A 29 6.22 2.00 12.17
CA VAL A 29 7.07 1.10 11.37
C VAL A 29 6.42 -0.28 11.48
N SER A 30 5.59 -0.64 10.51
CA SER A 30 5.05 -2.00 10.46
C SER A 30 6.24 -2.94 10.47
N PRO A 31 6.25 -4.01 11.28
CA PRO A 31 7.26 -5.06 11.23
C PRO A 31 7.57 -5.48 9.78
N ASP A 32 6.56 -5.43 8.91
CA ASP A 32 6.63 -5.63 7.46
C ASP A 32 7.65 -4.74 6.76
N VAL A 33 7.74 -3.45 7.09
CA VAL A 33 8.67 -2.51 6.44
C VAL A 33 10.11 -2.86 6.78
N ALA A 34 10.37 -3.24 8.03
CA ALA A 34 11.69 -3.70 8.46
C ALA A 34 12.05 -5.03 7.78
N ALA A 35 11.11 -5.97 7.72
CA ALA A 35 11.28 -7.26 7.03
C ALA A 35 11.50 -7.09 5.52
N ILE A 36 10.74 -6.21 4.84
CA ILE A 36 10.93 -5.88 3.43
C ILE A 36 12.30 -5.22 3.20
N ARG A 37 12.73 -4.30 4.08
CA ARG A 37 14.05 -3.68 3.95
C ARG A 37 15.17 -4.71 4.13
N ALA A 38 15.05 -5.60 5.11
CA ALA A 38 16.02 -6.65 5.36
C ALA A 38 16.12 -7.64 4.19
N THR A 39 14.98 -8.11 3.68
CA THR A 39 14.94 -9.04 2.54
C THR A 39 15.42 -8.38 1.25
N ASN A 40 15.15 -7.09 1.03
CA ASN A 40 15.70 -6.34 -0.10
C ASN A 40 17.23 -6.20 -0.01
N LYS A 41 17.76 -5.95 1.19
CA LYS A 41 19.20 -5.88 1.42
C LYS A 41 19.87 -7.22 1.13
N GLU A 42 19.35 -8.32 1.67
CA GLU A 42 19.90 -9.66 1.42
C GLU A 42 19.85 -10.03 -0.07
N LEU A 43 18.75 -9.71 -0.77
CA LEU A 43 18.66 -9.93 -2.21
C LEU A 43 19.73 -9.16 -3.00
N ALA A 44 20.00 -7.91 -2.61
CA ALA A 44 21.05 -7.11 -3.23
C ALA A 44 22.43 -7.70 -2.93
N GLU A 45 22.71 -8.05 -1.68
CA GLU A 45 23.99 -8.67 -1.30
C GLU A 45 24.22 -10.01 -2.01
N ALA A 46 23.19 -10.84 -2.17
CA ALA A 46 23.29 -12.08 -2.92
C ALA A 46 23.52 -11.85 -4.43
N ALA A 47 22.92 -10.80 -5.00
CA ALA A 47 23.07 -10.46 -6.42
C ALA A 47 24.45 -9.90 -6.79
N TYR A 48 25.08 -9.18 -5.86
CA TYR A 48 26.40 -8.56 -6.06
C TYR A 48 27.56 -9.32 -5.39
N ALA A 49 27.29 -10.48 -4.78
CA ALA A 49 28.35 -11.30 -4.19
C ALA A 49 29.24 -11.95 -5.26
N GLU A 50 30.55 -11.94 -5.00
CA GLU A 50 31.53 -12.70 -5.77
C GLU A 50 32.28 -13.70 -4.87
N PRO A 51 32.31 -15.00 -5.23
CA PRO A 51 31.64 -15.60 -6.39
C PRO A 51 30.11 -15.64 -6.22
N PHE A 52 29.39 -15.65 -7.34
CA PHE A 52 27.93 -15.73 -7.34
C PHE A 52 27.44 -17.07 -6.75
N ASP A 53 26.57 -17.00 -5.73
CA ASP A 53 25.91 -18.16 -5.14
C ASP A 53 24.43 -18.21 -5.54
N LYS A 54 24.10 -19.13 -6.46
CA LYS A 54 22.73 -19.38 -6.93
C LYS A 54 21.79 -19.78 -5.78
N ASN A 55 22.25 -20.59 -4.83
CA ASN A 55 21.40 -21.08 -3.75
C ASN A 55 21.05 -19.94 -2.79
N ARG A 56 22.03 -19.10 -2.44
CA ARG A 56 21.80 -17.88 -1.67
C ARG A 56 20.79 -16.95 -2.36
N MET A 57 20.94 -16.74 -3.68
CA MET A 57 20.00 -15.90 -4.44
C MET A 57 18.56 -16.45 -4.40
N VAL A 58 18.38 -17.76 -4.57
CA VAL A 58 17.05 -18.40 -4.50
C VAL A 58 16.42 -18.25 -3.12
N LEU A 59 17.19 -18.42 -2.05
CA LEU A 59 16.71 -18.23 -0.68
C LEU A 59 16.31 -16.78 -0.42
N ALA A 60 17.13 -15.81 -0.86
CA ALA A 60 16.83 -14.39 -0.74
C ALA A 60 15.55 -14.00 -1.51
N MET A 61 15.35 -14.53 -2.72
CA MET A 61 14.11 -14.32 -3.50
C MET A 61 12.88 -14.86 -2.78
N ARG A 62 12.95 -16.06 -2.21
CA ARG A 62 11.85 -16.67 -1.44
C ARG A 62 11.52 -15.88 -0.19
N ALA A 63 12.55 -15.45 0.56
CA ALA A 63 12.36 -14.64 1.75
C ALA A 63 11.69 -13.30 1.43
N ARG A 64 12.09 -12.64 0.33
CA ARG A 64 11.43 -11.42 -0.15
C ARG A 64 9.97 -11.65 -0.52
N ALA A 65 9.68 -12.73 -1.24
CA ALA A 65 8.31 -13.06 -1.64
C ALA A 65 7.42 -13.31 -0.40
N GLN A 66 7.93 -14.00 0.61
CA GLN A 66 7.21 -14.23 1.87
C GLN A 66 6.94 -12.90 2.60
N ALA A 67 7.96 -12.06 2.78
CA ALA A 67 7.79 -10.76 3.45
C ALA A 67 6.78 -9.85 2.72
N GLN A 68 6.71 -9.93 1.38
CA GLN A 68 5.69 -9.22 0.61
C GLN A 68 4.29 -9.81 0.82
N ALA A 69 4.15 -11.14 0.85
CA ALA A 69 2.88 -11.80 1.11
C ALA A 69 2.34 -11.46 2.50
N ASP A 70 3.19 -11.50 3.52
CA ASP A 70 2.83 -11.16 4.90
C ASP A 70 2.39 -9.69 4.99
N SER A 71 3.13 -8.77 4.36
CA SER A 71 2.75 -7.36 4.30
C SER A 71 1.41 -7.13 3.59
N MET A 72 1.13 -7.89 2.53
CA MET A 72 -0.15 -7.83 1.84
C MET A 72 -1.30 -8.38 2.68
N ALA A 73 -1.06 -9.34 3.57
CA ALA A 73 -2.09 -9.87 4.46
C ALA A 73 -2.60 -8.82 5.46
N HIS A 74 -1.76 -7.85 5.84
CA HIS A 74 -2.13 -6.75 6.74
C HIS A 74 -2.68 -5.50 6.03
N TYR A 75 -2.62 -5.46 4.69
CA TYR A 75 -3.14 -4.34 3.91
C TYR A 75 -4.67 -4.13 4.05
N PRO A 76 -5.51 -5.19 4.05
CA PRO A 76 -6.97 -5.04 4.17
C PRO A 76 -7.41 -4.34 5.46
N ASP A 77 -6.75 -4.61 6.60
CA ASP A 77 -7.13 -4.04 7.90
C ASP A 77 -7.06 -2.52 7.88
N ASN A 78 -6.01 -1.96 7.28
CA ASN A 78 -5.87 -0.52 7.12
C ASN A 78 -6.95 0.07 6.18
N SER A 79 -7.26 -0.64 5.09
CA SER A 79 -8.29 -0.20 4.15
C SER A 79 -9.69 -0.24 4.76
N ILE A 80 -9.99 -1.25 5.58
CA ILE A 80 -11.25 -1.37 6.34
C ILE A 80 -11.35 -0.23 7.35
N ALA A 81 -10.32 -0.02 8.17
CA ALA A 81 -10.30 1.05 9.17
C ALA A 81 -10.48 2.44 8.56
N ILE A 82 -9.93 2.68 7.37
CA ILE A 82 -10.17 3.91 6.61
C ILE A 82 -11.64 4.00 6.17
N LEU A 83 -12.16 2.95 5.52
CA LEU A 83 -13.52 2.92 4.99
C LEU A 83 -14.56 3.23 6.08
N GLU A 84 -14.40 2.66 7.28
CA GLU A 84 -15.29 2.88 8.43
C GLU A 84 -15.30 4.34 8.92
N GLN A 85 -14.19 5.07 8.76
CA GLN A 85 -14.07 6.46 9.19
C GLN A 85 -14.60 7.46 8.15
N LEU A 86 -14.70 7.06 6.88
CA LEU A 86 -15.12 7.94 5.80
C LEU A 86 -16.62 8.30 5.89
N PRO A 87 -17.02 9.50 5.47
CA PRO A 87 -18.43 9.82 5.24
C PRO A 87 -19.08 8.85 4.24
N LYS A 88 -20.37 8.52 4.41
CA LYS A 88 -21.09 7.55 3.55
C LYS A 88 -20.94 7.82 2.04
N ALA A 89 -20.95 9.08 1.63
CA ALA A 89 -20.76 9.45 0.22
C ALA A 89 -19.35 9.11 -0.30
N ASP A 90 -18.33 9.31 0.54
CA ASP A 90 -16.93 9.02 0.23
C ASP A 90 -16.59 7.53 0.34
N GLN A 91 -17.33 6.75 1.13
CA GLN A 91 -17.16 5.30 1.23
C GLN A 91 -17.35 4.61 -0.12
N VAL A 92 -18.35 5.04 -0.91
CA VAL A 92 -18.60 4.49 -2.25
C VAL A 92 -17.46 4.80 -3.21
N ILE A 93 -16.90 6.01 -3.12
CA ILE A 93 -15.74 6.42 -3.93
C ILE A 93 -14.52 5.55 -3.56
N PHE A 94 -14.30 5.37 -2.26
CA PHE A 94 -13.22 4.55 -1.73
C PHE A 94 -13.33 3.09 -2.15
N ALA A 95 -14.50 2.48 -1.99
CA ALA A 95 -14.76 1.10 -2.40
C ALA A 95 -14.49 0.89 -3.89
N ARG A 96 -14.94 1.81 -4.76
CA ARG A 96 -14.67 1.76 -6.20
C ARG A 96 -13.17 1.82 -6.48
N SER A 97 -12.44 2.73 -5.84
CA SER A 97 -10.98 2.85 -6.05
C SER A 97 -10.19 1.62 -5.57
N ASN A 98 -10.68 0.90 -4.55
CA ASN A 98 -10.04 -0.31 -4.04
C ASN A 98 -10.45 -1.59 -4.77
N SER A 99 -11.52 -1.56 -5.57
CA SER A 99 -12.03 -2.75 -6.28
C SER A 99 -11.14 -3.23 -7.43
N GLY A 100 -10.18 -2.42 -7.89
CA GLY A 100 -9.39 -2.69 -9.09
C GLY A 100 -10.18 -2.61 -10.40
N ALA A 101 -11.50 -2.36 -10.33
CA ALA A 101 -12.32 -2.14 -11.51
C ALA A 101 -11.89 -0.85 -12.20
N LEU A 102 -11.74 -0.90 -13.53
CA LEU A 102 -11.48 0.28 -14.33
C LEU A 102 -12.64 1.27 -14.15
N PRO A 103 -12.37 2.56 -13.94
CA PRO A 103 -13.42 3.56 -13.86
C PRO A 103 -14.24 3.55 -15.16
N VAL A 104 -15.56 3.52 -15.01
CA VAL A 104 -16.47 3.67 -16.16
C VAL A 104 -16.29 5.08 -16.70
N PHE A 105 -15.83 5.18 -17.96
CA PHE A 105 -15.64 6.47 -18.65
C PHE A 105 -16.99 7.01 -19.12
N PRO A 106 -17.24 8.33 -19.10
CA PRO A 106 -16.36 9.42 -18.69
C PRO A 106 -16.23 9.61 -17.18
N PRO A 107 -15.12 10.20 -16.69
CA PRO A 107 -14.97 10.51 -15.27
C PRO A 107 -16.13 11.40 -14.80
N LYS A 108 -16.73 11.06 -13.67
CA LYS A 108 -17.70 11.94 -13.02
C LYS A 108 -17.02 13.27 -12.70
N SER A 109 -17.58 14.38 -13.19
CA SER A 109 -17.19 15.71 -12.72
C SER A 109 -17.51 15.81 -11.24
N CYS A 110 -16.53 16.24 -10.44
CA CYS A 110 -16.80 16.62 -9.06
C CYS A 110 -17.73 17.84 -9.08
N PRO A 111 -18.75 17.89 -8.21
CA PRO A 111 -19.52 19.12 -8.01
C PRO A 111 -18.63 20.27 -7.51
#